data_AF-A0A0F9KRW0-F1
#
_entry.id   AF-A0A0F9KRW0-F1
#
_cell.length_a   1.000
_cell.length_b   1.000
_cell.length_c   1.000
_cell.angle_alpha   90.00
_cell.angle_beta   90.00
_cell.angle_gamma   90.00
#
_symmetry.space_group_name_H-M   'P 1'
#
loop_
_entity.id
_entity.type
_entity.pdbx_description
1 polymer ?
#
loop_
_entity_poly.entity_id
_entity_poly.type
_entity_poly.pdbx_seq_one_letter_code
_entity_poly.pdbx_strand_id
1 'polypeptide(L)'
;MSTNDFAEFCQTVKDFWPRCKTTERLLQVHWENGICHHPNTVVQAALTKAISEFPDDTAPKWKVIRGYLAARSDRDGSGKSEFQILLDQVRRDMKRPYGVDGRVHKGVDNMTEEDIWLNWVRAQIHCTLYDMQGRKEPDTEPCTTCERTSRGKCGLGRRACLAKRRVDQEYSKWRHYLEDRDEQVPAYLVA
;
A
#
# COMPACT_ATOMS: atom_id res chain seq x y z
N MET A 1 -13.24 18.32 0.33
CA MET A 1 -12.93 18.07 1.76
C MET A 1 -11.91 19.13 2.19
N SER A 2 -12.13 19.83 3.30
CA SER A 2 -11.20 20.86 3.78
C SER A 2 -9.92 20.20 4.27
N THR A 3 -8.83 20.34 3.50
CA THR A 3 -7.47 20.05 3.94
C THR A 3 -7.18 20.86 5.20
N ASN A 4 -6.64 20.21 6.23
CA ASN A 4 -6.17 20.89 7.42
C ASN A 4 -5.08 21.90 7.02
N ASP A 5 -4.95 23.03 7.70
CA ASP A 5 -3.92 24.03 7.43
C ASP A 5 -2.68 23.80 8.31
N PHE A 6 -1.49 23.98 7.74
CA PHE A 6 -0.24 23.67 8.45
C PHE A 6 -0.01 24.63 9.63
N ALA A 7 -0.39 25.90 9.51
CA ALA A 7 -0.24 26.87 10.59
C ALA A 7 -1.20 26.52 11.74
N GLU A 8 -2.44 26.12 11.42
CA GLU A 8 -3.42 25.66 12.41
C GLU A 8 -2.96 24.39 13.14
N PHE A 9 -2.36 23.43 12.43
CA PHE A 9 -1.75 22.25 13.02
C PHE A 9 -0.60 22.58 13.97
N CYS A 10 0.30 23.48 13.56
CA CYS A 10 1.41 23.92 14.40
C CYS A 10 0.93 24.59 15.68
N GLN A 11 -0.11 25.44 15.57
CA GLN A 11 -0.71 26.07 16.74
C GLN A 11 -1.34 25.03 17.66
N THR A 12 -2.10 24.10 17.12
CA THR A 12 -2.74 23.01 17.88
C THR A 12 -1.70 22.18 18.64
N VAL A 13 -0.57 21.82 18.02
CA VAL A 13 0.51 21.07 18.69
C VAL A 13 1.14 21.88 19.83
N LYS A 14 1.31 23.20 19.65
CA LYS A 14 1.84 24.09 20.71
C LYS A 14 0.87 24.23 21.87
N ASP A 15 -0.43 24.31 21.60
CA ASP A 15 -1.47 24.42 22.64
C ASP A 15 -1.50 23.15 23.50
N PHE A 16 -1.39 22.00 22.86
CA PHE A 16 -1.37 20.69 23.52
C PHE A 16 -0.05 20.39 24.24
N TRP A 17 1.09 20.81 23.69
CA TRP A 17 2.41 20.66 24.31
C TRP A 17 3.17 22.00 24.34
N PRO A 18 2.87 22.90 25.28
CA PRO A 18 3.49 24.22 25.35
C PRO A 18 5.01 24.19 25.56
N ARG A 19 5.52 23.08 26.10
CA ARG A 19 6.95 22.85 26.36
C ARG A 19 7.65 22.04 25.26
N CYS A 20 6.96 21.73 24.16
CA CYS A 20 7.50 20.96 23.06
C CYS A 20 8.65 21.73 22.38
N LYS A 21 9.81 21.08 22.26
CA LYS A 21 10.98 21.61 21.54
C LYS A 21 11.03 21.20 20.06
N THR A 22 10.01 20.51 19.57
CA THR A 22 9.95 20.09 18.17
C THR A 22 9.90 21.34 17.29
N THR A 23 10.86 21.45 16.36
CA THR A 23 10.95 22.59 15.45
C THR A 23 9.82 22.55 14.42
N GLU A 24 9.46 23.71 13.87
CA GLU A 24 8.47 23.82 12.80
C GLU A 24 8.84 22.93 11.60
N ARG A 25 10.13 22.86 11.24
CA ARG A 25 10.63 21.96 10.20
C ARG A 25 10.33 20.48 10.49
N LEU A 26 10.45 20.04 11.73
CA LEU A 26 10.10 18.66 12.11
C LEU A 26 8.58 18.44 12.09
N LEU A 27 7.79 19.44 12.51
CA LEU A 27 6.33 19.40 12.37
C LEU A 27 5.91 19.30 10.91
N GLN A 28 6.57 20.04 10.02
CA GLN A 28 6.33 19.98 8.58
C GLN A 28 6.61 18.59 8.01
N VAL A 29 7.70 17.94 8.45
CA VAL A 29 7.96 16.53 8.07
C VAL A 29 6.82 15.62 8.52
N HIS A 30 6.30 15.77 9.74
CA HIS A 30 5.15 14.96 10.19
C HIS A 30 3.86 15.28 9.44
N TRP A 31 3.66 16.55 9.11
CA TRP A 31 2.55 17.06 8.34
C TRP A 31 2.48 16.45 6.94
N GLU A 32 3.56 16.58 6.18
CA GLU A 32 3.72 16.04 4.82
C GLU A 32 3.70 14.51 4.80
N ASN A 33 4.11 13.86 5.89
CA ASN A 33 4.00 12.41 6.08
C ASN A 33 2.60 11.95 6.51
N GLY A 34 1.56 12.59 5.98
CA GLY A 34 0.20 12.07 5.95
C GLY A 34 -0.80 12.76 6.87
N ILE A 35 -0.38 13.59 7.83
CA ILE A 35 -1.33 14.32 8.69
C ILE A 35 -2.18 15.30 7.88
N CYS A 36 -1.59 15.94 6.86
CA CYS A 36 -2.24 16.91 6.00
C CYS A 36 -3.47 16.36 5.24
N HIS A 37 -3.58 15.04 5.09
CA HIS A 37 -4.68 14.38 4.40
C HIS A 37 -5.91 14.15 5.27
N HIS A 38 -5.82 14.43 6.57
CA HIS A 38 -6.92 14.23 7.50
C HIS A 38 -7.63 15.57 7.81
N PRO A 39 -8.96 15.56 7.99
CA PRO A 39 -9.69 16.73 8.48
C PRO A 39 -9.14 17.19 9.85
N ASN A 40 -9.14 18.50 10.09
CA ASN A 40 -8.59 19.05 11.34
C ASN A 40 -9.24 18.45 12.61
N THR A 41 -10.55 18.22 12.59
CA THR A 41 -11.28 17.56 13.68
C THR A 41 -10.75 16.17 14.02
N VAL A 42 -10.34 15.39 13.01
CA VAL A 42 -9.77 14.05 13.18
C VAL A 42 -8.35 14.13 13.73
N VAL A 43 -7.56 15.09 13.24
CA VAL A 43 -6.21 15.35 13.75
C VAL A 43 -6.26 15.77 15.21
N GLN A 44 -7.14 16.71 15.59
CA GLN A 44 -7.34 17.13 16.97
C GLN A 44 -7.75 15.97 17.88
N ALA A 45 -8.64 15.09 17.44
CA ALA A 45 -9.00 13.89 18.20
C ALA A 45 -7.80 12.96 18.43
N ALA A 46 -6.94 12.79 17.42
CA ALA A 46 -5.72 11.99 17.53
C ALA A 46 -4.73 12.59 18.53
N LEU A 47 -4.53 13.92 18.49
CA LEU A 47 -3.65 14.63 19.42
C LEU A 47 -4.18 14.57 20.86
N THR A 48 -5.48 14.82 21.04
CA THR A 48 -6.17 14.73 22.35
C THR A 48 -6.01 13.34 22.97
N LYS A 49 -6.18 12.30 22.16
CA LYS A 49 -5.99 10.92 22.62
C LYS A 49 -4.55 10.66 23.07
N ALA A 50 -3.57 11.12 22.30
CA ALA A 50 -2.17 10.94 22.66
C ALA A 50 -1.82 11.60 24.00
N ILE A 51 -2.43 12.73 24.34
CA ILE A 51 -2.25 13.38 25.64
C ILE A 51 -2.98 12.63 26.75
N SER A 52 -4.21 12.17 26.49
CA SER A 52 -4.95 11.39 27.47
C SER A 52 -4.23 10.08 27.84
N GLU A 53 -3.57 9.43 26.89
CA GLU A 53 -2.81 8.20 27.15
C GLU A 53 -1.44 8.49 27.77
N PHE A 54 -0.88 9.68 27.53
CA PHE A 54 0.45 10.08 27.97
C PHE A 54 0.47 11.53 28.50
N PRO A 55 -0.17 11.81 29.65
CA PRO A 55 -0.40 13.17 30.12
C PRO A 55 0.88 13.90 30.56
N ASP A 56 1.90 13.15 31.00
CA ASP A 56 3.16 13.71 31.51
C ASP A 56 4.22 13.95 30.42
N ASP A 57 3.94 13.53 29.18
CA ASP A 57 4.90 13.66 28.10
C ASP A 57 5.02 15.10 27.60
N THR A 58 6.26 15.56 27.45
CA THR A 58 6.57 16.95 27.04
C THR A 58 6.61 17.14 25.52
N ALA A 59 6.34 16.08 24.75
CA ALA A 59 6.33 16.10 23.29
C ALA A 59 5.33 15.10 22.71
N PRO A 60 4.83 15.34 21.48
CA PRO A 60 3.86 14.45 20.83
C PRO A 60 4.43 13.05 20.56
N LYS A 61 3.66 12.01 20.91
CA LYS A 61 3.97 10.63 20.51
C LYS A 61 3.53 10.37 19.07
N TRP A 62 4.32 10.81 18.10
CA TRP A 62 3.99 10.70 16.67
C TRP A 62 3.66 9.29 16.19
N LYS A 63 4.22 8.25 16.81
CA LYS A 63 3.89 6.85 16.50
C LYS A 63 2.43 6.53 16.88
N VAL A 64 1.98 6.98 18.05
CA VAL A 64 0.61 6.78 18.56
C VAL A 64 -0.38 7.60 17.74
N ILE A 65 -0.06 8.88 17.51
CA ILE A 65 -0.89 9.79 16.72
C ILE A 65 -1.11 9.23 15.31
N ARG A 66 -0.04 8.79 14.63
CA ARG A 66 -0.16 8.18 13.29
C ARG A 66 -0.90 6.85 13.30
N GLY A 67 -0.72 6.03 14.35
CA GLY A 67 -1.48 4.78 14.51
C GLY A 67 -2.99 5.05 14.64
N TYR A 68 -3.37 6.08 15.39
CA TYR A 68 -4.76 6.49 15.52
C TYR A 68 -5.35 7.05 14.21
N LEU A 69 -4.58 7.90 13.52
CA LEU A 69 -4.98 8.44 12.22
C LEU A 69 -5.15 7.33 11.19
N ALA A 70 -4.24 6.34 11.13
CA ALA A 70 -4.37 5.18 10.25
C ALA A 70 -5.62 4.34 10.59
N ALA A 71 -5.82 4.00 11.87
CA ALA A 71 -6.97 3.21 12.31
C ALA A 71 -8.32 3.93 12.09
N ARG A 72 -8.36 5.26 12.15
CA ARG A 72 -9.55 6.04 11.75
C ARG A 72 -9.66 6.21 10.25
N SER A 73 -8.56 6.30 9.52
CA SER A 73 -8.58 6.29 8.05
C SER A 73 -9.16 4.98 7.50
N ASP A 74 -9.01 3.87 8.25
CA ASP A 74 -9.61 2.57 7.94
C ASP A 74 -11.09 2.48 8.36
N ARG A 75 -11.55 3.28 9.35
CA ARG A 75 -12.94 3.27 9.87
C ARG A 75 -13.84 4.35 9.29
N ASP A 76 -13.29 5.52 9.02
CA ASP A 76 -13.98 6.71 8.48
C ASP A 76 -13.84 6.79 6.95
N GLY A 77 -13.29 5.75 6.30
CA GLY A 77 -13.12 5.68 4.85
C GLY A 77 -12.22 6.80 4.32
N SER A 78 -10.90 6.60 4.37
CA SER A 78 -9.90 7.52 3.81
C SER A 78 -10.02 7.85 2.32
N GLY A 79 -11.13 7.49 1.67
CA GLY A 79 -11.32 7.57 0.22
C GLY A 79 -10.36 6.67 -0.55
N LYS A 80 -9.48 5.93 0.14
CA LYS A 80 -8.58 4.96 -0.46
C LYS A 80 -9.31 3.63 -0.56
N SER A 81 -9.41 3.15 -1.79
CA SER A 81 -9.88 1.81 -2.07
C SER A 81 -9.01 0.75 -1.38
N GLU A 82 -9.57 -0.44 -1.13
CA GLU A 82 -8.78 -1.60 -0.69
C GLU A 82 -7.60 -1.88 -1.63
N PHE A 83 -7.78 -1.56 -2.92
CA PHE A 83 -6.73 -1.63 -3.92
C PHE A 83 -5.60 -0.63 -3.65
N GLN A 84 -5.90 0.62 -3.30
CA GLN A 84 -4.88 1.60 -2.93
C GLN A 84 -4.16 1.21 -1.62
N ILE A 85 -4.90 0.64 -0.66
CA ILE A 85 -4.31 0.11 0.58
C ILE A 85 -3.33 -1.02 0.27
N LEU A 86 -3.69 -1.92 -0.64
CA LEU A 86 -2.82 -2.99 -1.12
C LEU A 86 -1.53 -2.42 -1.73
N LEU A 87 -1.63 -1.45 -2.64
CA LEU A 87 -0.47 -0.84 -3.28
C LEU A 87 0.44 -0.13 -2.26
N ASP A 88 -0.14 0.61 -1.32
CA ASP A 88 0.60 1.27 -0.25
C ASP A 88 1.33 0.25 0.65
N GLN A 89 0.68 -0.88 0.94
CA GLN A 89 1.29 -1.96 1.72
C GLN A 89 2.48 -2.59 0.98
N VAL A 90 2.32 -2.90 -0.31
CA VAL A 90 3.38 -3.47 -1.15
C VAL A 90 4.56 -2.51 -1.26
N ARG A 91 4.29 -1.22 -1.48
CA ARG A 91 5.31 -0.17 -1.51
C ARG A 91 6.09 -0.10 -0.19
N ARG A 92 5.42 -0.22 0.96
CA ARG A 92 6.08 -0.27 2.28
C ARG A 92 6.94 -1.52 2.43
N ASP A 93 6.47 -2.67 1.98
CA ASP A 93 7.21 -3.93 2.10
C ASP A 93 8.44 -3.96 1.19
N MET A 94 8.35 -3.40 -0.01
CA MET A 94 9.49 -3.20 -0.92
C MET A 94 10.54 -2.23 -0.36
N LYS A 95 10.15 -1.26 0.48
CA LYS A 95 11.06 -0.33 1.16
C LYS A 95 11.78 -0.95 2.35
N ARG A 96 11.35 -2.10 2.87
CA ARG A 96 12.02 -2.72 4.02
C ARG A 96 13.45 -3.10 3.61
N PRO A 97 14.47 -2.75 4.42
CA PRO A 97 15.86 -3.09 4.12
C PRO A 97 16.13 -4.61 4.10
N TYR A 98 15.17 -5.39 4.59
CA TYR A 98 15.13 -6.84 4.51
C TYR A 98 13.83 -7.24 3.81
N GLY A 99 13.79 -7.18 2.48
CA GLY A 99 12.79 -7.93 1.72
C GLY A 99 12.93 -9.43 2.01
N VAL A 100 11.93 -10.23 1.64
CA VAL A 100 11.97 -11.71 1.76
C VAL A 100 13.23 -12.30 1.08
N ASP A 101 13.81 -11.55 0.14
CA ASP A 101 14.98 -11.92 -0.65
C ASP A 101 16.29 -11.25 -0.17
N GLY A 102 16.25 -10.48 0.93
CA GLY A 102 17.42 -9.82 1.54
C GLY A 102 18.05 -8.70 0.70
N ARG A 103 17.40 -8.21 -0.35
CA ARG A 103 17.90 -7.12 -1.20
C ARG A 103 17.15 -5.81 -0.94
N VAL A 104 17.89 -4.71 -0.84
CA VAL A 104 17.32 -3.36 -0.78
C VAL A 104 16.92 -2.95 -2.20
N HIS A 105 15.62 -2.80 -2.46
CA HIS A 105 15.16 -2.20 -3.71
C HIS A 105 15.40 -0.68 -3.65
N LYS A 106 16.50 -0.21 -4.25
CA LYS A 106 16.72 1.23 -4.47
C LYS A 106 15.71 1.74 -5.49
N GLY A 107 15.09 2.89 -5.23
CA GLY A 107 14.20 3.57 -6.19
C GLY A 107 12.71 3.23 -6.10
N VAL A 108 12.24 2.61 -5.01
CA VAL A 108 10.80 2.32 -4.80
C VAL A 108 9.93 3.58 -4.82
N ASP A 109 10.48 4.72 -4.40
CA ASP A 109 9.78 6.02 -4.48
C ASP A 109 9.54 6.51 -5.91
N ASN A 110 10.30 6.01 -6.88
CA ASN A 110 10.18 6.37 -8.30
C ASN A 110 9.38 5.33 -9.10
N MET A 111 8.87 4.27 -8.46
CA MET A 111 8.08 3.24 -9.13
C MET A 111 6.65 3.71 -9.36
N THR A 112 6.13 3.42 -10.55
CA THR A 112 4.73 3.65 -10.87
C THR A 112 3.84 2.72 -10.05
N GLU A 113 2.55 3.03 -9.96
CA GLU A 113 1.59 2.11 -9.34
C GLU A 113 1.49 0.77 -10.08
N GLU A 114 1.66 0.79 -11.41
CA GLU A 114 1.73 -0.42 -12.23
C GLU A 114 2.94 -1.28 -11.86
N ASP A 115 4.12 -0.68 -11.65
CA ASP A 115 5.31 -1.42 -11.21
C ASP A 115 5.09 -2.09 -9.84
N ILE A 116 4.44 -1.39 -8.92
CA ILE A 116 4.14 -1.89 -7.57
C ILE A 116 3.13 -3.03 -7.66
N TRP A 117 2.08 -2.85 -8.46
CA TRP A 117 1.08 -3.89 -8.75
C TRP A 117 1.73 -5.14 -9.34
N LEU A 118 2.56 -4.99 -10.38
CA LEU A 118 3.26 -6.10 -11.02
C LEU A 118 4.17 -6.85 -10.05
N ASN A 119 4.82 -6.15 -9.12
CA ASN A 119 5.62 -6.79 -8.08
C ASN A 119 4.76 -7.63 -7.12
N TRP A 120 3.60 -7.12 -6.71
CA TRP A 120 2.67 -7.90 -5.89
C TRP A 120 2.17 -9.14 -6.62
N VAL A 121 1.74 -9.00 -7.87
CA VAL A 121 1.27 -10.14 -8.69
C VAL A 121 2.39 -11.16 -8.86
N ARG A 122 3.63 -10.73 -9.14
CA ARG A 122 4.79 -11.63 -9.24
C ARG A 122 5.05 -12.37 -7.95
N ALA A 123 4.92 -11.71 -6.79
CA ALA A 123 5.06 -12.38 -5.50
C ALA A 123 3.97 -13.45 -5.29
N GLN A 124 2.71 -13.15 -5.65
CA GLN A 124 1.61 -14.14 -5.59
C GLN A 124 1.85 -15.34 -6.49
N ILE A 125 2.33 -15.09 -7.72
CA ILE A 125 2.70 -16.14 -8.69
C ILE A 125 3.88 -16.96 -8.17
N HIS A 126 4.89 -16.30 -7.61
CA HIS A 126 6.06 -16.96 -7.06
C HIS A 126 5.64 -17.89 -5.91
N CYS A 127 4.88 -17.42 -4.93
CA CYS A 127 4.35 -18.28 -3.87
C CYS A 127 3.56 -19.45 -4.45
N THR A 128 2.61 -19.19 -5.35
CA THR A 128 1.75 -20.24 -5.93
C THR A 128 2.54 -21.28 -6.73
N LEU A 129 3.49 -20.87 -7.56
CA LEU A 129 4.24 -21.78 -8.44
C LEU A 129 5.38 -22.50 -7.71
N TYR A 130 6.04 -21.86 -6.75
CA TYR A 130 7.10 -22.50 -5.96
C TYR A 130 6.54 -23.42 -4.86
N ASP A 131 5.34 -23.14 -4.34
CA ASP A 131 4.68 -24.02 -3.37
C ASP A 131 4.07 -25.26 -4.06
N MET A 132 3.63 -25.15 -5.32
CA MET A 132 3.07 -26.28 -6.09
C MET A 132 4.10 -27.14 -6.82
N GLN A 133 5.25 -26.57 -7.19
CA GLN A 133 6.32 -27.29 -7.88
C GLN A 133 7.62 -27.05 -7.14
N GLY A 134 8.06 -28.06 -6.37
CA GLY A 134 9.37 -28.05 -5.71
C GLY A 134 10.47 -27.57 -6.66
N ARG A 135 11.46 -26.86 -6.10
CA ARG A 135 12.46 -26.00 -6.75
C ARG A 135 13.36 -26.60 -7.87
N LYS A 136 12.94 -27.58 -8.67
CA LYS A 136 13.90 -28.46 -9.38
C LYS A 136 13.71 -28.72 -10.87
N GLU A 137 12.65 -28.28 -11.54
CA GLU A 137 12.51 -28.60 -12.98
C GLU A 137 12.47 -27.36 -13.89
N PRO A 138 13.22 -27.37 -15.01
CA PRO A 138 13.16 -26.31 -16.00
C PRO A 138 11.80 -26.35 -16.73
N ASP A 139 11.25 -25.17 -17.07
CA ASP A 139 9.98 -25.02 -17.78
C ASP A 139 10.13 -25.35 -19.28
N THR A 140 10.54 -26.58 -19.60
CA THR A 140 10.78 -27.05 -20.98
C THR A 140 9.56 -27.73 -21.60
N GLU A 141 8.57 -28.12 -20.78
CA GLU A 141 7.36 -28.75 -21.29
C GLU A 141 6.39 -27.71 -21.86
N PRO A 142 5.91 -27.87 -23.12
CA PRO A 142 4.91 -26.97 -23.69
C PRO A 142 3.58 -27.07 -22.92
N CYS A 143 2.87 -25.96 -22.84
CA CYS A 143 1.57 -25.93 -22.15
C CYS A 143 0.52 -26.80 -22.87
N THR A 144 0.16 -27.92 -22.25
CA THR A 144 -0.91 -28.82 -22.70
C THR A 144 -2.32 -28.37 -22.26
N THR A 145 -2.41 -27.43 -21.32
CA THR A 145 -3.71 -26.92 -20.85
C THR A 145 -4.36 -26.03 -21.90
N CYS A 146 -3.58 -25.17 -22.56
CA CYS A 146 -4.09 -24.33 -23.65
C CYS A 146 -4.45 -25.16 -24.90
N GLU A 147 -3.74 -26.25 -25.17
CA GLU A 147 -4.12 -27.23 -26.21
C GLU A 147 -5.51 -27.83 -26.02
N ARG A 148 -5.94 -28.00 -24.76
CA ARG A 148 -7.28 -28.52 -24.42
C ARG A 148 -8.37 -27.44 -24.42
N THR A 149 -8.01 -26.16 -24.56
CA THR A 149 -8.97 -25.05 -24.70
C THR A 149 -9.17 -24.69 -26.17
N SER A 150 -10.30 -24.07 -26.51
CA SER A 150 -10.63 -23.64 -27.89
C SER A 150 -9.67 -22.59 -28.50
N ARG A 151 -8.64 -22.15 -27.77
CA ARG A 151 -7.68 -21.10 -28.18
C ARG A 151 -6.37 -21.63 -28.78
N GLY A 152 -6.20 -22.95 -28.93
CA GLY A 152 -5.00 -23.56 -29.51
C GLY A 152 -3.74 -23.48 -28.63
N LYS A 153 -2.58 -23.89 -29.16
CA LYS A 153 -1.28 -23.86 -28.45
C LYS A 153 -0.87 -22.41 -28.16
N CYS A 154 -0.63 -22.07 -26.90
CA CYS A 154 -0.22 -20.71 -26.51
C CYS A 154 1.27 -20.41 -26.74
N GLY A 155 2.07 -21.40 -27.18
CA GLY A 155 3.51 -21.23 -27.44
C GLY A 155 4.39 -21.03 -26.20
N LEU A 156 3.82 -21.09 -24.99
CA LEU A 156 4.53 -20.93 -23.72
C LEU A 156 4.83 -22.29 -23.08
N GLY A 157 5.90 -22.34 -22.29
CA GLY A 157 6.12 -23.40 -21.29
C GLY A 157 4.94 -23.46 -20.30
N ARG A 158 4.69 -24.63 -19.72
CA ARG A 158 3.57 -24.88 -18.81
C ARG A 158 3.55 -23.88 -17.64
N ARG A 159 4.69 -23.60 -17.02
CA ARG A 159 4.80 -22.70 -15.87
C ARG A 159 4.60 -21.24 -16.28
N ALA A 160 5.21 -20.81 -17.38
CA ALA A 160 4.97 -19.47 -17.96
C ALA A 160 3.50 -19.25 -18.33
N CYS A 161 2.82 -20.28 -18.86
CA CYS A 161 1.40 -20.21 -19.16
C CYS A 161 0.54 -20.08 -17.89
N LEU A 162 0.83 -20.87 -16.85
CA LEU A 162 0.12 -20.78 -15.57
C LEU A 162 0.34 -19.42 -14.89
N ALA A 163 1.58 -18.91 -14.93
CA ALA A 163 1.91 -17.56 -14.46
C ALA A 163 1.05 -16.51 -15.18
N LYS A 164 1.03 -16.52 -16.51
CA LYS A 164 0.22 -15.59 -17.32
C LYS A 164 -1.26 -15.67 -16.96
N ARG A 165 -1.84 -16.86 -16.90
CA ARG A 165 -3.26 -17.03 -16.52
C ARG A 165 -3.55 -16.48 -15.13
N ARG A 166 -2.62 -16.62 -14.20
CA ARG A 166 -2.78 -16.09 -12.85
C ARG A 166 -2.71 -14.56 -12.83
N VAL A 167 -1.80 -13.95 -13.60
CA VAL A 167 -1.80 -12.50 -13.85
C VAL A 167 -3.18 -12.06 -14.34
N ASP A 168 -3.65 -12.65 -15.43
CA ASP A 168 -4.95 -12.29 -16.06
C ASP A 168 -6.12 -12.41 -15.08
N GLN A 169 -6.10 -13.43 -14.20
CA GLN A 169 -7.10 -13.63 -13.15
C GLN A 169 -7.06 -12.53 -12.08
N GLU A 170 -5.89 -12.14 -11.59
CA GLU A 170 -5.77 -11.06 -10.59
C GLU A 170 -6.16 -9.71 -11.21
N TYR A 171 -5.82 -9.46 -12.47
CA TYR A 171 -6.28 -8.27 -13.21
C TYR A 171 -7.80 -8.22 -13.28
N SER A 172 -8.43 -9.30 -13.74
CA SER A 172 -9.90 -9.39 -13.87
C SER A 172 -10.60 -9.25 -12.52
N LYS A 173 -10.06 -9.90 -11.49
CA LYS A 173 -10.61 -9.84 -10.12
C LYS A 173 -10.60 -8.42 -9.56
N TRP A 174 -9.48 -7.73 -9.64
CA TRP A 174 -9.37 -6.37 -9.10
C TRP A 174 -10.11 -5.35 -9.94
N ARG A 175 -10.13 -5.52 -11.26
CA ARG A 175 -10.99 -4.73 -12.14
C ARG A 175 -12.45 -4.84 -11.71
N HIS A 176 -13.00 -6.05 -11.61
CA HIS A 176 -14.39 -6.25 -11.21
C HIS A 176 -14.68 -5.73 -9.79
N TYR A 177 -13.75 -5.94 -8.86
CA TYR A 177 -13.86 -5.41 -7.49
C TYR A 177 -14.04 -3.88 -7.48
N LEU A 178 -13.29 -3.17 -8.33
CA LEU A 178 -13.36 -1.70 -8.44
C LEU A 178 -14.62 -1.26 -9.18
N GLU A 179 -14.98 -1.94 -10.28
CA GLU A 179 -16.21 -1.70 -11.05
C GLU A 179 -17.46 -1.87 -10.18
N ASP A 180 -17.56 -2.94 -9.39
CA ASP A 180 -18.70 -3.23 -8.50
C ASP A 180 -18.91 -2.18 -7.38
N ARG A 181 -17.89 -1.36 -7.13
CA ARG A 181 -17.89 -0.31 -6.11
C ARG A 181 -17.93 1.10 -6.69
N ASP A 182 -18.11 1.24 -8.00
CA ASP A 182 -18.05 2.52 -8.72
C ASP A 182 -16.73 3.29 -8.47
N GLU A 183 -15.63 2.56 -8.28
CA GLU A 183 -14.29 3.13 -8.08
C GLU A 183 -13.53 3.29 -9.40
N GLN A 184 -12.57 4.22 -9.46
CA GLN A 184 -11.77 4.44 -10.67
C GLN A 184 -10.87 3.22 -10.95
N VAL A 185 -11.10 2.57 -12.09
CA VAL A 185 -10.27 1.46 -12.57
C VAL A 185 -9.00 2.02 -13.25
N PRO A 186 -7.79 1.70 -12.76
CA PRO A 186 -6.55 2.06 -13.43
C PRO A 186 -6.46 1.45 -14.83
N ALA A 187 -5.93 2.21 -15.80
CA ALA A 187 -5.83 1.78 -17.20
C ALA A 187 -5.07 0.46 -17.36
N TYR A 188 -4.04 0.24 -16.54
CA TYR A 188 -3.25 -0.99 -16.56
C TYR A 188 -4.05 -2.22 -16.11
N LEU A 189 -5.21 -2.11 -15.46
CA LEU A 189 -6.07 -3.28 -15.13
C LEU A 189 -7.04 -3.64 -16.27
N VAL A 190 -7.12 -2.83 -17.32
CA VAL A 190 -8.05 -2.98 -18.46
C VAL A 190 -7.33 -3.52 -19.71
N ALA A 191 -6.00 -3.46 -19.74
CA ALA A 191 -5.14 -3.82 -20.86
C ALA A 191 -5.06 -5.33 -21.14
#